data_AF-A0A7W0VHS0-F1
#
_entry.id   AF-A0A7W0VHS0-F1
#
_cell.length_a   1.000
_cell.length_b   1.000
_cell.length_c   1.000
_cell.angle_alpha   90.00
_cell.angle_beta   90.00
_cell.angle_gamma   90.00
#
_symmetry.space_group_name_H-M   'P 1'
#
loop_
_entity.id
_entity.type
_entity.pdbx_description
1 polymer ?
#
loop_
_entity_poly.entity_id
_entity_poly.type
_entity_poly.pdbx_seq_one_letter_code
_entity_poly.pdbx_strand_id
1 'polypeptide(L)'
;MLLDLRTITTPGGRAFLNTLGGAAGDEIVADYVSILNATGVRVEPQLEISSTGMPGAEATPAGVRVDNSKLMDMNAYLDGLAAPIGRQVAAASIANARQLFRENCTSYHNVDQSKFVPSMLIPMKTIFPGDNPVVLAQRMPPLNPIVNTVESIFDDKMVVVNASIRGDIRGIALPLLLDLERKPVFLHDNSVPTLDNLLDESRGPLAPHPFYLSGQDRADMITLLESFSAQ
;
A
#
# COMPACT_ATOMS: atom_id res chain seq x y z
N MET A 1 -0.14 3.78 16.61
CA MET A 1 -0.60 2.42 16.28
C MET A 1 -2.09 2.50 15.96
N LEU A 2 -2.43 2.60 14.68
CA LEU A 2 -3.81 2.53 14.19
C LEU A 2 -4.28 1.07 13.98
N LEU A 3 -3.39 0.09 14.27
CA LEU A 3 -3.49 -1.29 13.82
C LEU A 3 -4.14 -2.25 14.84
N ASP A 4 -4.33 -1.84 16.10
CA ASP A 4 -5.27 -2.56 16.98
C ASP A 4 -6.68 -2.04 16.65
N LEU A 5 -7.48 -2.88 15.99
CA LEU A 5 -8.85 -2.56 15.60
C LEU A 5 -9.77 -2.27 16.79
N ARG A 6 -9.36 -2.52 18.05
CA ARG A 6 -10.12 -2.01 19.20
C ARG A 6 -9.84 -0.56 19.54
N THR A 7 -8.75 -0.01 19.05
CA THR A 7 -8.45 1.41 19.25
C THR A 7 -9.65 2.26 18.83
N ILE A 8 -10.32 1.91 17.73
CA ILE A 8 -11.52 2.62 17.22
C ILE A 8 -12.75 2.50 18.13
N THR A 9 -12.83 1.51 19.02
CA THR A 9 -13.96 1.36 19.97
C THR A 9 -13.71 2.07 21.30
N THR A 10 -12.46 2.43 21.61
CA THR A 10 -12.10 3.24 22.79
C THR A 10 -12.65 4.67 22.66
N PRO A 11 -12.77 5.43 23.77
CA PRO A 11 -13.12 6.86 23.70
C PRO A 11 -12.22 7.66 22.76
N GLY A 12 -10.91 7.37 22.74
CA GLY A 12 -9.95 8.06 21.88
C GLY A 12 -10.11 7.74 20.40
N GLY A 13 -10.38 6.48 20.03
CA GLY A 13 -10.65 6.13 18.64
C GLY A 13 -12.04 6.51 18.14
N ARG A 14 -13.04 6.58 19.03
CA ARG A 14 -14.33 7.21 18.72
C ARG A 14 -14.15 8.69 18.41
N ALA A 15 -13.40 9.40 19.26
CA ALA A 15 -13.04 10.80 19.01
C ALA A 15 -12.26 10.95 17.69
N PHE A 16 -11.32 10.06 17.40
CA PHE A 16 -10.59 10.05 16.12
C PHE A 16 -11.52 9.99 14.91
N LEU A 17 -12.44 9.02 14.87
CA LEU A 17 -13.35 8.82 13.74
C LEU A 17 -14.38 9.95 13.64
N ASN A 18 -14.87 10.45 14.78
CA ASN A 18 -15.83 11.54 14.82
C ASN A 18 -15.22 12.89 14.41
N THR A 19 -13.95 13.16 14.72
CA THR A 19 -13.31 14.48 14.52
C THR A 19 -13.46 15.01 13.08
N LEU A 20 -13.26 14.15 12.09
CA LEU A 20 -13.44 14.51 10.67
C LEU A 20 -14.64 13.82 10.02
N GLY A 21 -15.06 12.67 10.55
CA GLY A 21 -16.16 11.87 9.98
C GLY A 21 -17.54 12.26 10.50
N GLY A 22 -17.64 12.99 11.62
CA GLY A 22 -18.91 13.31 12.28
C GLY A 22 -19.78 12.07 12.48
N ALA A 23 -21.06 12.17 12.09
CA ALA A 23 -22.04 11.09 12.19
C ALA A 23 -21.62 9.81 11.45
N ALA A 24 -20.92 9.92 10.31
CA ALA A 24 -20.42 8.75 9.59
C ALA A 24 -19.32 8.03 10.39
N GLY A 25 -18.50 8.78 11.14
CA GLY A 25 -17.54 8.20 12.08
C GLY A 25 -18.21 7.43 13.21
N ASP A 26 -19.33 7.95 13.73
CA ASP A 26 -20.10 7.27 14.78
C ASP A 26 -20.76 5.98 14.25
N GLU A 27 -21.31 6.02 13.05
CA GLU A 27 -21.90 4.87 12.34
C GLU A 27 -20.87 3.76 12.14
N ILE A 28 -19.67 4.08 11.63
CA ILE A 28 -18.57 3.10 11.45
C ILE A 28 -18.26 2.37 12.77
N VAL A 29 -18.18 3.10 13.89
CA VAL A 29 -17.91 2.46 15.19
C VAL A 29 -19.08 1.59 15.63
N ALA A 30 -20.32 2.03 15.44
CA ALA A 30 -21.50 1.26 15.82
C ALA A 30 -21.57 -0.06 15.03
N ASP A 31 -21.35 -0.01 13.73
CA ASP A 31 -21.33 -1.19 12.86
C ASP A 31 -20.21 -2.15 13.24
N TYR A 32 -19.01 -1.62 13.47
CA TYR A 32 -17.88 -2.42 13.89
C TYR A 32 -18.16 -3.15 15.22
N VAL A 33 -18.73 -2.46 16.21
CA VAL A 33 -19.13 -3.07 17.49
C VAL A 33 -20.22 -4.11 17.29
N SER A 34 -21.20 -3.85 16.42
CA SER A 34 -22.26 -4.81 16.07
C SER A 34 -21.69 -6.11 15.51
N ILE A 35 -20.74 -6.01 14.57
CA ILE A 35 -20.04 -7.16 13.96
C ILE A 35 -19.23 -7.93 15.00
N LEU A 36 -18.49 -7.24 15.88
CA LEU A 36 -17.75 -7.91 16.96
C LEU A 36 -18.68 -8.71 17.88
N ASN A 37 -19.82 -8.13 18.26
CA ASN A 37 -20.81 -8.80 19.09
C ASN A 37 -21.43 -10.01 18.38
N ALA A 38 -21.76 -9.88 17.09
CA ALA A 38 -22.38 -10.95 16.29
C ALA A 38 -21.43 -12.14 16.07
N THR A 39 -20.13 -11.89 15.93
CA THR A 39 -19.12 -12.94 15.70
C THR A 39 -18.63 -13.60 16.98
N GLY A 40 -18.95 -13.04 18.16
CA GLY A 40 -18.46 -13.54 19.44
C GLY A 40 -16.94 -13.39 19.62
N VAL A 41 -16.28 -12.67 18.71
CA VAL A 41 -14.84 -12.45 18.73
C VAL A 41 -14.52 -11.53 19.91
N ARG A 42 -13.90 -12.12 20.93
CA ARG A 42 -13.31 -11.38 22.05
C ARG A 42 -11.87 -11.08 21.70
N VAL A 43 -11.57 -9.81 21.54
CA VAL A 43 -10.20 -9.37 21.32
C VAL A 43 -9.76 -8.74 22.66
N GLU A 44 -8.69 -9.27 23.28
CA GLU A 44 -8.09 -8.83 24.56
C GLU A 44 -6.78 -8.06 24.32
N PRO A 45 -6.49 -6.94 25.03
CA PRO A 45 -5.45 -6.00 24.59
C PRO A 45 -4.12 -6.73 24.54
N GLN A 46 -3.51 -6.82 23.37
CA GLN A 46 -2.28 -7.59 23.20
C GLN A 46 -1.04 -6.75 23.55
N LEU A 47 -1.21 -5.43 23.67
CA LEU A 47 -0.14 -4.48 23.90
C LEU A 47 -0.55 -3.48 24.97
N GLU A 48 0.39 -3.17 25.86
CA GLU A 48 0.26 -2.07 26.80
C GLU A 48 0.29 -0.74 26.03
N ILE A 49 -0.69 0.11 26.31
CA ILE A 49 -0.82 1.44 25.74
C ILE A 49 -0.90 2.48 26.85
N SER A 50 -0.32 3.66 26.61
CA SER A 50 -0.44 4.82 27.48
C SER A 50 -1.18 5.93 26.75
N SER A 51 -1.94 6.73 27.50
CA SER A 51 -2.55 7.95 26.97
C SER A 51 -1.47 8.94 26.58
N THR A 52 -1.63 9.58 25.42
CA THR A 52 -0.73 10.64 24.95
C THR A 52 -1.47 11.68 24.12
N GLY A 53 -1.12 12.95 24.31
CA GLY A 53 -1.68 14.07 23.56
C GLY A 53 -3.21 14.13 23.60
N MET A 54 -3.80 14.78 22.59
CA MET A 54 -5.24 14.94 22.46
C MET A 54 -5.77 13.95 21.41
N PRO A 55 -6.74 13.07 21.74
CA PRO A 55 -7.43 12.29 20.72
C PRO A 55 -8.04 13.18 19.63
N GLY A 56 -8.00 12.72 18.39
CA GLY A 56 -8.42 13.48 17.21
C GLY A 56 -7.37 14.44 16.65
N ALA A 57 -6.32 14.78 17.41
CA ALA A 57 -5.22 15.60 16.89
C ALA A 57 -4.34 14.82 15.92
N GLU A 58 -3.75 15.50 14.93
CA GLU A 58 -2.91 14.88 13.89
C GLU A 58 -1.73 14.08 14.47
N ALA A 59 -1.03 14.63 15.47
CA ALA A 59 0.10 13.97 16.11
C ALA A 59 -0.31 12.76 16.97
N THR A 60 -1.57 12.72 17.42
CA THR A 60 -2.10 11.69 18.32
C THR A 60 -3.52 11.29 17.93
N PRO A 61 -3.73 10.65 16.76
CA PRO A 61 -5.07 10.44 16.20
C PRO A 61 -6.02 9.77 17.18
N ALA A 62 -5.57 8.70 17.85
CA ALA A 62 -6.36 8.00 18.87
C ALA A 62 -6.06 8.43 20.32
N GLY A 63 -5.15 9.40 20.53
CA GLY A 63 -4.74 9.84 21.87
C GLY A 63 -4.03 8.78 22.72
N VAL A 64 -3.48 7.75 22.08
CA VAL A 64 -2.78 6.64 22.74
C VAL A 64 -1.51 6.27 21.98
N ARG A 65 -0.53 5.73 22.70
CA ARG A 65 0.73 5.24 22.12
C ARG A 65 1.10 3.92 22.77
N VAL A 66 1.62 3.03 21.95
CA VAL A 66 2.27 1.78 22.40
C VAL A 66 3.50 2.14 23.22
N ASP A 67 3.85 1.29 24.17
CA ASP A 67 5.13 1.35 24.85
C ASP A 67 6.30 1.63 23.88
N ASN A 68 7.15 2.58 24.24
CA ASN A 68 8.20 3.05 23.36
C ASN A 68 9.33 2.02 23.19
N SER A 69 9.60 1.21 24.22
CA SER A 69 10.56 0.11 24.12
C SER A 69 10.05 -0.94 23.13
N LYS A 70 8.75 -1.28 23.13
CA LYS A 70 8.17 -2.18 22.10
C LYS A 70 8.28 -1.63 20.68
N LEU A 71 8.13 -0.32 20.49
CA LEU A 71 8.35 0.30 19.18
C LEU A 71 9.82 0.22 18.74
N MET A 72 10.76 0.44 19.67
CA MET A 72 12.19 0.28 19.40
C MET A 72 12.56 -1.18 19.11
N ASP A 73 12.01 -2.13 19.87
CA ASP A 73 12.20 -3.57 19.65
C ASP A 73 11.67 -4.00 18.28
N MET A 74 10.49 -3.49 17.88
CA MET A 74 9.92 -3.75 16.56
C MET A 74 10.79 -3.18 15.44
N ASN A 75 11.28 -1.95 15.59
CA ASN A 75 12.21 -1.37 14.62
C ASN A 75 13.50 -2.20 14.53
N ALA A 76 14.10 -2.56 15.66
CA ALA A 76 15.31 -3.40 15.68
C ALA A 76 15.07 -4.78 15.05
N TYR A 77 13.89 -5.37 15.26
CA TYR A 77 13.49 -6.61 14.60
C TYR A 77 13.37 -6.43 13.08
N LEU A 78 12.64 -5.41 12.62
CA LEU A 78 12.45 -5.13 11.19
C LEU A 78 13.76 -4.79 10.49
N ASP A 79 14.63 -4.00 11.12
CA ASP A 79 15.97 -3.66 10.63
C ASP A 79 16.90 -4.87 10.62
N GLY A 80 16.65 -5.87 11.48
CA GLY A 80 17.39 -7.13 11.54
C GLY A 80 16.91 -8.19 10.54
N LEU A 81 15.82 -7.96 9.81
CA LEU A 81 15.33 -8.90 8.79
C LEU A 81 16.30 -8.93 7.61
N ALA A 82 16.84 -10.11 7.32
CA ALA A 82 17.64 -10.31 6.12
C ALA A 82 16.78 -10.10 4.87
N ALA A 83 17.32 -9.36 3.90
CA ALA A 83 16.67 -9.22 2.61
C ALA A 83 16.55 -10.59 1.93
N PRO A 84 15.38 -10.91 1.34
CA PRO A 84 15.18 -12.17 0.66
C PRO A 84 16.10 -12.29 -0.56
N ILE A 85 16.64 -13.49 -0.75
CA ILE A 85 17.44 -13.84 -1.93
C ILE A 85 16.48 -14.20 -3.06
N GLY A 86 16.65 -13.55 -4.20
CA GLY A 86 15.96 -13.87 -5.45
C GLY A 86 16.48 -15.14 -6.11
N ARG A 87 15.81 -15.56 -7.18
CA ARG A 87 16.17 -16.74 -7.97
C ARG A 87 17.60 -16.64 -8.50
N GLN A 88 18.38 -17.70 -8.29
CA GLN A 88 19.75 -17.77 -8.82
C GLN A 88 19.71 -18.02 -10.33
N VAL A 89 20.22 -17.07 -11.10
CA VAL A 89 20.26 -17.10 -12.57
C VAL A 89 21.63 -16.65 -13.07
N ALA A 90 22.10 -17.23 -14.18
CA ALA A 90 23.37 -16.84 -14.77
C ALA A 90 23.28 -15.41 -15.30
N ALA A 91 24.26 -14.55 -14.99
CA ALA A 91 24.22 -13.15 -15.41
C ALA A 91 24.06 -12.96 -16.93
N ALA A 92 24.62 -13.87 -17.73
CA ALA A 92 24.50 -13.87 -19.18
C ALA A 92 23.06 -14.15 -19.68
N SER A 93 22.28 -14.95 -18.96
CA SER A 93 20.91 -15.31 -19.39
C SER A 93 19.88 -14.19 -19.16
N ILE A 94 20.22 -13.19 -18.36
CA ILE A 94 19.35 -12.03 -18.07
C ILE A 94 19.96 -10.70 -18.52
N ALA A 95 21.06 -10.73 -19.28
CA ALA A 95 21.76 -9.51 -19.69
C ALA A 95 20.87 -8.60 -20.56
N ASN A 96 20.17 -9.18 -21.53
CA ASN A 96 19.25 -8.45 -22.41
C ASN A 96 18.06 -7.90 -21.63
N ALA A 97 17.40 -8.72 -20.80
CA ALA A 97 16.32 -8.24 -19.94
C ALA A 97 16.76 -7.12 -18.99
N ARG A 98 17.98 -7.20 -18.45
CA ARG A 98 18.51 -6.15 -17.56
C ARG A 98 18.71 -4.84 -18.31
N GLN A 99 19.13 -4.88 -19.57
CA GLN A 99 19.22 -3.70 -20.43
C GLN A 99 17.82 -3.14 -20.72
N LEU A 100 16.87 -4.00 -21.09
CA LEU A 100 15.48 -3.61 -21.34
C LEU A 100 14.83 -2.97 -20.11
N PHE A 101 15.09 -3.51 -18.92
CA PHE A 101 14.63 -2.95 -17.65
C PHE A 101 15.22 -1.55 -17.43
N ARG A 102 16.52 -1.36 -17.73
CA ARG A 102 17.16 -0.03 -17.59
C ARG A 102 16.51 1.00 -18.48
N GLU A 103 16.18 0.63 -19.71
CA GLU A 103 15.58 1.53 -20.70
C GLU A 103 14.13 1.90 -20.36
N ASN A 104 13.38 1.02 -19.70
CA ASN A 104 11.92 1.17 -19.60
C ASN A 104 11.38 1.29 -18.17
N CYS A 105 12.08 0.75 -17.17
CA CYS A 105 11.55 0.65 -15.80
C CYS A 105 12.22 1.61 -14.82
N THR A 106 13.39 2.16 -15.16
CA THR A 106 14.23 2.91 -14.18
C THR A 106 13.77 4.31 -13.84
N SER A 107 12.74 4.82 -14.53
CA SER A 107 12.03 6.02 -14.10
C SER A 107 11.36 5.85 -12.72
N TYR A 108 11.06 4.60 -12.34
CA TYR A 108 10.30 4.28 -11.12
C TYR A 108 10.91 3.14 -10.29
N HIS A 109 11.76 2.30 -10.87
CA HIS A 109 12.35 1.16 -10.16
C HIS A 109 13.87 1.16 -10.24
N ASN A 110 14.54 0.76 -9.17
CA ASN A 110 15.98 0.52 -9.22
C ASN A 110 16.25 -0.86 -9.82
N VAL A 111 17.36 -1.01 -10.54
CA VAL A 111 17.91 -2.34 -10.88
C VAL A 111 18.56 -2.96 -9.65
N ASP A 112 19.21 -2.13 -8.84
CA ASP A 112 19.87 -2.50 -7.60
C ASP A 112 18.88 -2.35 -6.43
N GLN A 113 18.41 -3.48 -5.91
CA GLN A 113 17.41 -3.50 -4.84
C GLN A 113 18.00 -3.22 -3.45
N SER A 114 19.32 -3.04 -3.32
CA SER A 114 19.92 -2.54 -2.06
C SER A 114 19.66 -1.05 -1.86
N LYS A 115 19.28 -0.34 -2.93
CA LYS A 115 19.05 1.10 -2.89
C LYS A 115 17.69 1.42 -2.30
N PHE A 116 17.70 2.42 -1.42
CA PHE A 116 16.48 3.02 -0.89
C PHE A 116 15.53 3.41 -2.02
N VAL A 117 14.27 2.95 -1.89
CA VAL A 117 13.17 3.40 -2.75
C VAL A 117 12.57 4.64 -2.10
N PRO A 118 12.63 5.81 -2.75
CA PRO A 118 12.06 7.04 -2.19
C PRO A 118 10.59 6.86 -1.86
N SER A 119 10.15 7.45 -0.75
CA SER A 119 8.73 7.50 -0.34
C SER A 119 7.90 8.46 -1.18
N MET A 120 8.27 8.67 -2.45
CA MET A 120 7.53 9.52 -3.37
C MET A 120 6.24 8.83 -3.79
N LEU A 121 5.17 9.60 -3.89
CA LEU A 121 3.90 9.13 -4.45
C LEU A 121 3.92 9.33 -5.95
N ILE A 122 3.64 8.27 -6.71
CA ILE A 122 3.43 8.38 -8.15
C ILE A 122 1.95 8.69 -8.39
N PRO A 123 1.59 9.74 -9.14
CA PRO A 123 0.20 10.07 -9.44
C PRO A 123 -0.56 8.88 -10.01
N MET A 124 -1.81 8.68 -9.57
CA MET A 124 -2.61 7.53 -9.99
C MET A 124 -2.77 7.43 -11.51
N LYS A 125 -3.00 8.55 -12.20
CA LYS A 125 -3.11 8.60 -13.67
C LYS A 125 -1.84 8.16 -14.41
N THR A 126 -0.67 8.29 -13.77
CA THR A 126 0.61 7.85 -14.32
C THR A 126 0.76 6.33 -14.26
N ILE A 127 0.36 5.72 -13.15
CA ILE A 127 0.44 4.26 -12.97
C ILE A 127 -0.78 3.53 -13.53
N PHE A 128 -1.93 4.18 -13.64
CA PHE A 128 -3.18 3.62 -14.12
C PHE A 128 -3.81 4.60 -15.12
N PRO A 129 -3.47 4.52 -16.43
CA PRO A 129 -4.00 5.45 -17.42
C PRO A 129 -5.53 5.43 -17.56
N GLY A 130 -6.16 4.31 -17.23
CA GLY A 130 -7.63 4.16 -17.14
C GLY A 130 -8.27 4.86 -15.93
N ASP A 131 -7.47 5.45 -15.04
CA ASP A 131 -7.94 6.19 -13.88
C ASP A 131 -8.80 7.41 -14.28
N ASN A 132 -10.12 7.30 -14.14
CA ASN A 132 -11.07 8.37 -14.44
C ASN A 132 -12.05 8.49 -13.26
N PRO A 133 -11.60 9.09 -12.15
CA PRO A 133 -12.35 9.03 -10.92
C PRO A 133 -13.56 9.98 -11.00
N VAL A 134 -14.72 9.50 -10.55
CA VAL A 134 -15.91 10.33 -10.38
C VAL A 134 -16.06 10.68 -8.91
N VAL A 135 -16.67 11.83 -8.62
CA VAL A 135 -16.99 12.22 -7.25
C VAL A 135 -18.17 11.38 -6.76
N LEU A 136 -17.94 10.62 -5.69
CA LEU A 136 -18.97 9.86 -4.99
C LEU A 136 -19.66 10.70 -3.93
N ALA A 137 -18.90 11.54 -3.21
CA ALA A 137 -19.43 12.43 -2.19
C ALA A 137 -18.55 13.67 -2.03
N GLN A 138 -19.20 14.82 -1.80
CA GLN A 138 -18.51 16.04 -1.39
C GLN A 138 -18.20 16.00 0.10
N ARG A 139 -17.08 16.60 0.50
CA ARG A 139 -16.73 16.82 1.90
C ARG A 139 -16.50 18.30 2.16
N MET A 140 -16.67 18.71 3.41
CA MET A 140 -16.42 20.09 3.80
C MET A 140 -14.90 20.38 3.72
N PRO A 141 -14.49 21.51 3.11
CA PRO A 141 -13.09 21.92 3.12
C PRO A 141 -12.50 21.94 4.55
N PRO A 142 -11.22 21.57 4.74
CA PRO A 142 -10.20 21.32 3.73
C PRO A 142 -10.21 19.89 3.14
N LEU A 143 -11.20 19.06 3.44
CA LEU A 143 -11.23 17.68 2.96
C LEU A 143 -11.57 17.63 1.46
N ASN A 144 -10.70 17.00 0.67
CA ASN A 144 -10.97 16.69 -0.74
C ASN A 144 -12.24 15.84 -0.92
N PRO A 145 -12.90 15.84 -2.07
CA PRO A 145 -14.05 14.95 -2.32
C PRO A 145 -13.66 13.45 -2.18
N ILE A 146 -14.66 12.60 -1.91
CA ILE A 146 -14.51 11.15 -2.03
C ILE A 146 -14.70 10.81 -3.49
N VAL A 147 -13.73 10.12 -4.08
CA VAL A 147 -13.73 9.79 -5.51
C VAL A 147 -13.41 8.31 -5.74
N ASN A 148 -13.86 7.77 -6.88
CA ASN A 148 -13.61 6.38 -7.25
C ASN A 148 -13.66 6.21 -8.78
N THR A 149 -12.86 5.30 -9.32
CA THR A 149 -12.96 4.85 -10.70
C THR A 149 -13.96 3.69 -10.80
N VAL A 150 -15.17 3.95 -11.29
CA VAL A 150 -16.33 3.02 -11.17
C VAL A 150 -16.16 1.71 -11.94
N GLU A 151 -15.52 1.75 -13.11
CA GLU A 151 -15.36 0.58 -13.98
C GLU A 151 -14.10 -0.25 -13.67
N SER A 152 -13.36 0.12 -12.62
CA SER A 152 -12.12 -0.54 -12.25
C SER A 152 -12.26 -1.28 -10.92
N ILE A 153 -11.71 -2.49 -10.86
CA ILE A 153 -11.46 -3.19 -9.62
C ILE A 153 -10.16 -2.75 -8.94
N PHE A 154 -9.33 -1.98 -9.67
CA PHE A 154 -8.08 -1.44 -9.13
C PHE A 154 -8.39 -0.60 -7.91
N ASP A 155 -7.89 -1.03 -6.75
CA ASP A 155 -8.26 -0.42 -5.49
C ASP A 155 -7.69 1.00 -5.36
N ASP A 156 -8.40 1.98 -5.88
CA ASP A 156 -8.05 3.37 -5.71
C ASP A 156 -8.60 3.98 -4.40
N LYS A 157 -9.19 3.15 -3.52
CA LYS A 157 -9.84 3.53 -2.27
C LYS A 157 -8.87 3.41 -1.09
N MET A 158 -7.72 4.06 -1.20
CA MET A 158 -6.73 4.10 -0.12
C MET A 158 -7.17 5.06 0.98
N VAL A 159 -7.33 4.56 2.22
CA VAL A 159 -7.56 5.42 3.40
C VAL A 159 -6.21 5.84 3.98
N VAL A 160 -5.79 7.05 3.67
CA VAL A 160 -4.60 7.66 4.28
C VAL A 160 -5.03 8.71 5.29
N VAL A 161 -4.62 8.52 6.54
CA VAL A 161 -4.92 9.46 7.62
C VAL A 161 -4.39 10.85 7.25
N ASN A 162 -5.31 11.82 7.26
CA ASN A 162 -5.07 13.25 7.00
C ASN A 162 -4.53 13.63 5.61
N ALA A 163 -4.44 12.70 4.64
CA ALA A 163 -3.96 13.04 3.28
C ALA A 163 -4.81 14.16 2.64
N SER A 164 -6.12 14.13 2.88
CA SER A 164 -7.03 15.16 2.36
C SER A 164 -6.82 16.52 3.03
N ILE A 165 -6.40 16.58 4.29
CA ILE A 165 -6.08 17.85 4.98
C ILE A 165 -4.78 18.43 4.44
N ARG A 166 -3.80 17.58 4.14
CA ARG A 166 -2.50 18.00 3.57
C ARG A 166 -2.57 18.41 2.10
N GLY A 167 -3.67 18.11 1.42
CA GLY A 167 -3.80 18.31 -0.03
C GLY A 167 -2.90 17.37 -0.83
N ASP A 168 -2.55 16.21 -0.26
CA ASP A 168 -1.70 15.23 -0.94
C ASP A 168 -2.36 14.71 -2.23
N ILE A 169 -1.53 14.36 -3.21
CA ILE A 169 -2.01 13.75 -4.44
C ILE A 169 -2.58 12.36 -4.18
N ARG A 170 -3.52 11.94 -5.04
CA ARG A 170 -3.89 10.52 -5.14
C ARG A 170 -2.81 9.78 -5.91
N GLY A 171 -2.11 8.89 -5.24
CA GLY A 171 -0.97 8.16 -5.79
C GLY A 171 -0.54 7.01 -4.91
N ILE A 172 0.38 6.20 -5.44
CA ILE A 172 0.90 5.01 -4.77
C ILE A 172 2.42 5.15 -4.60
N ALA A 173 2.92 4.71 -3.45
CA ALA A 173 4.35 4.62 -3.20
C ALA A 173 4.97 3.44 -3.96
N LEU A 174 6.22 3.59 -4.39
CA LEU A 174 6.89 2.56 -5.17
C LEU A 174 7.22 1.32 -4.31
N PRO A 175 6.94 0.10 -4.79
CA PRO A 175 7.34 -1.11 -4.11
C PRO A 175 8.83 -1.40 -4.36
N LEU A 176 9.47 -2.07 -3.40
CA LEU A 176 10.69 -2.84 -3.66
C LEU A 176 10.35 -4.01 -4.58
N LEU A 177 11.24 -4.31 -5.53
CA LEU A 177 11.09 -5.46 -6.43
C LEU A 177 11.88 -6.67 -5.91
N LEU A 178 11.82 -6.89 -4.60
CA LEU A 178 12.44 -8.04 -3.94
C LEU A 178 11.44 -9.19 -3.84
N ASP A 179 11.94 -10.41 -3.99
CA ASP A 179 11.20 -11.64 -3.73
C ASP A 179 9.90 -11.79 -4.53
N LEU A 180 9.91 -11.33 -5.78
CA LEU A 180 8.72 -11.39 -6.62
C LEU A 180 8.35 -12.82 -7.01
N GLU A 181 9.31 -13.76 -7.04
CA GLU A 181 9.07 -15.19 -7.31
C GLU A 181 8.11 -15.82 -6.29
N ARG A 182 8.20 -15.44 -5.02
CA ARG A 182 7.36 -16.00 -3.94
C ARG A 182 6.02 -15.27 -3.79
N LYS A 183 5.74 -14.26 -4.62
CA LYS A 183 4.51 -13.47 -4.56
C LYS A 183 3.41 -14.11 -5.43
N PRO A 184 2.28 -14.52 -4.85
CA PRO A 184 1.22 -15.21 -5.61
C PRO A 184 0.29 -14.25 -6.37
N VAL A 185 0.40 -12.94 -6.11
CA VAL A 185 -0.40 -11.87 -6.71
C VAL A 185 0.42 -10.59 -6.71
N PHE A 186 0.12 -9.71 -7.66
CA PHE A 186 0.83 -8.46 -7.95
C PHE A 186 -0.14 -7.29 -7.95
N LEU A 187 0.46 -6.09 -7.88
CA LEU A 187 -0.21 -4.83 -7.57
C LEU A 187 -0.75 -4.80 -6.13
N HIS A 188 -1.16 -3.62 -5.65
CA HIS A 188 -1.56 -3.46 -4.25
C HIS A 188 -2.96 -4.02 -3.94
N ASP A 189 -3.77 -4.23 -4.99
CA ASP A 189 -5.13 -4.75 -4.92
C ASP A 189 -5.22 -6.26 -5.23
N ASN A 190 -4.08 -6.90 -5.49
CA ASN A 190 -3.97 -8.31 -5.87
C ASN A 190 -4.68 -8.68 -7.19
N SER A 191 -4.95 -7.73 -8.08
CA SER A 191 -5.70 -7.97 -9.33
C SER A 191 -4.93 -8.78 -10.38
N VAL A 192 -3.61 -8.93 -10.22
CA VAL A 192 -2.76 -9.60 -11.21
C VAL A 192 -2.16 -10.88 -10.61
N PRO A 193 -2.47 -12.08 -11.13
CA PRO A 193 -2.09 -13.33 -10.45
C PRO A 193 -0.66 -13.80 -10.75
N THR A 194 0.00 -13.29 -11.79
CA THR A 194 1.39 -13.70 -12.13
C THR A 194 2.18 -12.55 -12.76
N LEU A 195 3.51 -12.65 -12.77
CA LEU A 195 4.37 -11.73 -13.54
C LEU A 195 4.09 -11.80 -15.05
N ASP A 196 3.76 -12.99 -15.56
CA ASP A 196 3.40 -13.15 -16.98
C ASP A 196 2.14 -12.35 -17.31
N ASN A 197 1.10 -12.45 -16.47
CA ASN A 197 -0.10 -11.63 -16.63
C ASN A 197 0.21 -10.14 -16.49
N LEU A 198 1.06 -9.74 -15.53
CA LEU A 198 1.43 -8.33 -15.34
C LEU A 198 1.97 -7.70 -16.62
N LEU A 199 2.83 -8.44 -17.33
CA LEU A 199 3.53 -8.03 -18.54
C LEU A 199 2.75 -8.37 -19.83
N ASP A 200 1.51 -8.84 -19.71
CA ASP A 200 0.68 -9.24 -20.85
C ASP A 200 -0.17 -8.11 -21.42
N GLU A 201 0.00 -7.84 -22.72
CA GLU A 201 -0.72 -6.78 -23.44
C GLU A 201 -2.22 -7.01 -23.52
N SER A 202 -2.69 -8.24 -23.30
CA SER A 202 -4.12 -8.57 -23.23
C SER A 202 -4.86 -7.81 -22.12
N ARG A 203 -4.15 -7.30 -21.10
CA ARG A 203 -4.69 -6.42 -20.07
C ARG A 203 -5.13 -5.05 -20.62
N GLY A 204 -4.56 -4.62 -21.74
CA GLY A 204 -4.93 -3.42 -22.46
C GLY A 204 -4.24 -2.14 -21.95
N PRO A 205 -4.19 -1.08 -22.78
CA PRO A 205 -3.38 0.12 -22.52
C PRO A 205 -3.90 0.99 -21.37
N LEU A 206 -5.14 0.75 -20.92
CA LEU A 206 -5.74 1.48 -19.81
C LEU A 206 -5.59 0.76 -18.47
N ALA A 207 -5.05 -0.46 -18.43
CA ALA A 207 -4.90 -1.20 -17.18
C ALA A 207 -3.87 -0.55 -16.25
N PRO A 208 -3.91 -0.87 -14.95
CA PRO A 208 -2.86 -0.50 -14.03
C PRO A 208 -1.50 -1.08 -14.45
N HIS A 209 -0.48 -0.25 -14.41
CA HIS A 209 0.90 -0.52 -14.80
C HIS A 209 1.00 -1.16 -16.21
N PRO A 210 0.60 -0.44 -17.28
CA PRO A 210 0.50 -1.01 -18.62
C PRO A 210 1.85 -1.03 -19.33
N PHE A 211 2.79 -1.77 -18.77
CA PHE A 211 4.08 -2.09 -19.39
C PHE A 211 4.04 -3.54 -19.85
N TYR A 212 4.11 -3.74 -21.15
CA TYR A 212 3.93 -5.05 -21.77
C TYR A 212 5.13 -5.43 -22.62
N LEU A 213 5.46 -6.71 -22.56
CA LEU A 213 6.47 -7.35 -23.38
C LEU A 213 5.84 -8.55 -24.07
N SER A 214 6.49 -9.13 -25.08
CA SER A 214 5.99 -10.33 -25.75
C SER A 214 7.10 -11.34 -25.99
N GLY A 215 6.72 -12.59 -26.26
CA GLY A 215 7.64 -13.67 -26.60
C GLY A 215 8.79 -13.83 -25.60
N GLN A 216 10.02 -13.89 -26.13
CA GLN A 216 11.21 -14.12 -25.33
C GLN A 216 11.53 -12.95 -24.40
N ASP A 217 11.29 -11.70 -24.82
CA ASP A 217 11.56 -10.52 -23.98
C ASP A 217 10.73 -10.55 -22.70
N ARG A 218 9.47 -11.02 -22.77
CA ARG A 218 8.62 -11.23 -21.59
C ARG A 218 9.20 -12.31 -20.67
N ALA A 219 9.56 -13.46 -21.22
CA ALA A 219 10.10 -14.58 -20.44
C ALA A 219 11.42 -14.20 -19.74
N ASP A 220 12.30 -13.48 -20.44
CA ASP A 220 13.58 -13.02 -19.90
C ASP A 220 13.36 -11.94 -18.82
N MET A 221 12.39 -11.04 -19.00
CA MET A 221 12.03 -10.04 -18.00
C MET A 221 11.49 -10.68 -16.72
N ILE A 222 10.63 -11.69 -16.82
CA ILE A 222 10.15 -12.46 -15.65
C ILE A 222 11.34 -13.07 -14.91
N THR A 223 12.24 -13.73 -15.64
CA THR A 223 13.44 -14.35 -15.05
C THR A 223 14.33 -13.32 -14.35
N LEU A 224 14.49 -12.12 -14.93
CA LEU A 224 15.20 -11.01 -14.28
C LEU A 224 14.50 -10.57 -12.99
N LEU A 225 13.20 -10.32 -13.04
CA LEU A 225 12.41 -9.84 -11.89
C LEU A 225 12.44 -10.83 -10.73
N GLU A 226 12.35 -12.14 -11.02
CA GLU A 226 12.50 -13.21 -10.02
C GLU A 226 13.90 -13.25 -9.41
N SER A 227 14.93 -12.83 -10.14
CA SER A 227 16.32 -12.84 -9.69
C SER A 227 16.72 -11.68 -8.77
N PHE A 228 15.87 -10.66 -8.66
CA PHE A 228 16.19 -9.48 -7.88
C PHE A 228 16.40 -9.79 -6.40
N SER A 229 17.50 -9.27 -5.88
CA SER A 229 18.01 -9.44 -4.53
C SER A 229 18.65 -8.13 -4.07
N ALA A 230 18.65 -7.87 -2.76
CA ALA A 230 19.48 -6.81 -2.19
C ALA A 230 20.88 -7.40 -2.01
N GLN A 231 21.88 -6.77 -2.65
CA GLN A 231 23.28 -7.18 -2.59
C GLN A 231 24.09 -6.16 -1.79
#